data_AF-A0A5N7CH36-F1
#
_entry.id   AF-A0A5N7CH36-F1
#
_cell.length_a   1.000
_cell.length_b   1.000
_cell.length_c   1.000
_cell.angle_alpha   90.00
_cell.angle_beta   90.00
_cell.angle_gamma   90.00
#
_symmetry.space_group_name_H-M   'P 1'
#
loop_
_entity.id
_entity.type
_entity.pdbx_description
1 polymer ?
#
loop_
_entity_poly.entity_id
_entity_poly.type
_entity_poly.pdbx_seq_one_letter_code
_entity_poly.pdbx_strand_id
1 'polypeptide(L)'
;MKDNLKRVSEMATAAAKDARDGSSGLLKKFFKSDSEADKKEVSGRLEAIAKEATSTGTLTYYCQAEAQDSCGGNIAAITYPTMNRVVNCQAYYQTQQVVNECGYLDQAAISLHEFAHATSVYSPGTEDVVYGLQGVLGLDNAQAKNNADSYAYYANGMSLPSILMILLWLD
;
A
#
# COMPACT_ATOMS: atom_id res chain seq x y z
N MET A 1 -7.84 2.62 14.20
CA MET A 1 -8.51 2.53 12.89
C MET A 1 -8.70 3.89 12.23
N LYS A 2 -9.51 4.81 12.77
CA LYS A 2 -9.69 6.15 12.14
C LYS A 2 -8.37 6.89 11.89
N ASP A 3 -7.48 6.89 12.88
CA ASP A 3 -6.16 7.51 12.75
C ASP A 3 -5.28 6.80 11.71
N ASN A 4 -5.36 5.46 11.62
CA ASN A 4 -4.65 4.69 10.60
C ASN A 4 -5.15 5.03 9.20
N LEU A 5 -6.47 5.12 9.01
CA LEU A 5 -7.06 5.48 7.72
C LEU A 5 -6.71 6.92 7.31
N LYS A 6 -6.65 7.84 8.27
CA LYS A 6 -6.11 9.18 8.02
C LYS A 6 -4.65 9.11 7.56
N ARG A 7 -3.82 8.30 8.22
CA ARG A 7 -2.42 8.08 7.81
C ARG A 7 -2.30 7.43 6.43
N VAL A 8 -3.15 6.46 6.09
CA VAL A 8 -3.22 5.89 4.73
C VAL A 8 -3.41 7.00 3.70
N SER A 9 -4.37 7.90 3.94
CA SER A 9 -4.63 9.03 3.06
C SER A 9 -3.43 9.95 2.90
N GLU A 10 -2.74 10.28 3.99
CA GLU A 10 -1.54 11.12 3.98
C GLU A 10 -0.39 10.47 3.19
N MET A 11 -0.07 9.20 3.48
CA MET A 11 0.98 8.46 2.77
C MET A 11 0.68 8.34 1.28
N ALA A 12 -0.54 7.93 0.94
CA ALA A 12 -0.95 7.72 -0.44
C ALA A 12 -0.99 9.05 -1.22
N THR A 13 -1.39 10.15 -0.58
CA THR A 13 -1.33 11.49 -1.20
C THR A 13 0.12 11.93 -1.48
N ALA A 14 1.03 11.73 -0.52
CA ALA A 14 2.44 12.06 -0.71
C ALA A 14 3.07 11.23 -1.83
N ALA A 15 2.77 9.93 -1.86
CA ALA A 15 3.28 9.01 -2.88
C ALA A 15 2.67 9.25 -4.27
N ALA A 16 1.39 9.60 -4.35
CA ALA A 16 0.78 10.01 -5.60
C ALA A 16 1.44 11.28 -6.17
N LYS A 17 1.75 12.25 -5.31
CA LYS A 17 2.47 13.46 -5.71
C LYS A 17 3.87 13.09 -6.24
N ASP A 18 4.63 12.30 -5.49
CA ASP A 18 5.97 11.88 -5.95
C ASP A 18 5.92 11.06 -7.24
N ALA A 19 4.93 10.18 -7.42
CA ALA A 19 4.80 9.38 -8.63
C ALA A 19 4.54 10.25 -9.86
N ARG A 20 3.77 11.34 -9.73
CA ARG A 20 3.56 12.31 -10.82
C ARG A 20 4.83 13.09 -11.13
N ASP A 21 5.49 13.60 -10.10
CA ASP A 21 6.66 14.45 -10.24
C ASP A 21 7.88 13.65 -10.73
N GLY A 22 8.02 12.40 -10.26
CA GLY A 22 9.11 11.47 -10.56
C GLY A 22 10.47 11.86 -9.95
N SER A 23 10.51 12.87 -9.07
CA SER A 23 11.75 13.52 -8.65
C SER A 23 12.57 12.74 -7.61
N SER A 24 11.94 11.89 -6.80
CA SER A 24 12.67 11.15 -5.76
C SER A 24 13.53 10.03 -6.31
N GLY A 25 13.23 9.51 -7.51
CA GLY A 25 13.76 8.26 -8.04
C GLY A 25 13.11 6.99 -7.44
N LEU A 26 12.31 7.11 -6.39
CA LEU A 26 11.70 5.96 -5.71
C LEU A 26 10.62 5.29 -6.56
N LEU A 27 9.90 6.04 -7.41
CA LEU A 27 9.02 5.43 -8.41
C LEU A 27 9.77 4.38 -9.25
N LYS A 28 10.95 4.75 -9.77
CA LYS A 28 11.78 3.83 -10.57
C LYS A 28 12.31 2.67 -9.73
N LYS A 29 12.66 2.91 -8.46
CA LYS A 29 13.11 1.83 -7.55
C LYS A 29 12.01 0.80 -7.28
N PHE A 30 10.78 1.24 -7.00
CA PHE A 30 9.66 0.34 -6.66
C PHE A 30 8.96 -0.24 -7.89
N PHE A 31 8.67 0.59 -8.89
CA PHE A 31 7.90 0.20 -10.08
C PHE A 31 8.74 -0.04 -11.32
N LYS A 32 10.06 0.07 -11.23
CA LYS A 32 11.01 -0.30 -12.31
C LYS A 32 10.84 0.47 -13.61
N SER A 33 10.12 1.59 -13.54
CA SER A 33 9.84 2.48 -14.67
C SER A 33 9.55 3.89 -14.16
N ASP A 34 9.79 4.85 -15.02
CA ASP A 34 9.49 6.27 -14.87
C ASP A 34 8.75 6.81 -16.11
N SER A 35 8.15 5.93 -16.91
CA SER A 35 7.36 6.33 -18.08
C SER A 35 6.15 7.16 -17.66
N GLU A 36 5.72 8.10 -18.49
CA GLU A 36 4.52 8.91 -18.20
C GLU A 36 3.25 8.07 -18.01
N ALA A 37 3.17 6.93 -18.69
CA ALA A 37 2.07 5.97 -18.50
C ALA A 37 2.10 5.33 -17.11
N ASP A 38 3.28 4.89 -16.66
CA ASP A 38 3.44 4.26 -15.34
C ASP A 38 3.29 5.27 -14.20
N LYS A 39 3.81 6.50 -14.37
CA LYS A 39 3.57 7.61 -13.44
C LYS A 39 2.08 7.85 -13.25
N LYS A 40 1.32 7.93 -14.35
CA LYS A 40 -0.13 8.16 -14.32
C LYS A 40 -0.88 7.01 -13.67
N GLU A 41 -0.51 5.77 -13.97
CA GLU A 41 -1.15 4.59 -13.39
C GLU A 41 -0.91 4.49 -11.87
N VAL A 42 0.36 4.60 -11.45
CA VAL A 42 0.74 4.49 -10.04
C VAL A 42 0.16 5.64 -9.22
N SER A 43 0.28 6.88 -9.71
CA SER A 43 -0.32 8.03 -9.03
C SER A 43 -1.84 7.95 -8.97
N GLY A 44 -2.51 7.54 -10.07
CA GLY A 44 -3.95 7.39 -10.11
C GLY A 44 -4.48 6.37 -9.10
N ARG A 45 -3.80 5.23 -8.93
CA ARG A 45 -4.16 4.25 -7.90
C ARG A 45 -3.99 4.82 -6.49
N LEU A 46 -2.87 5.48 -6.21
CA LEU A 46 -2.59 6.07 -4.90
C LEU A 46 -3.56 7.19 -4.54
N GLU A 47 -3.98 8.02 -5.50
CA GLU A 47 -5.02 9.03 -5.29
C GLU A 47 -6.38 8.40 -4.97
N ALA A 48 -6.74 7.32 -5.67
CA ALA A 48 -7.97 6.58 -5.40
C ALA A 48 -7.97 5.98 -3.99
N ILE A 49 -6.86 5.35 -3.59
CA ILE A 49 -6.64 4.84 -2.23
C ILE A 49 -6.76 5.97 -1.19
N ALA A 50 -6.13 7.13 -1.44
CA ALA A 50 -6.16 8.25 -0.50
C ALA A 50 -7.59 8.77 -0.26
N LYS A 51 -8.41 8.80 -1.32
CA LYS A 51 -9.82 9.16 -1.27
C LYS A 51 -10.66 8.09 -0.57
N GLU A 52 -10.42 6.82 -0.86
CA GLU A 52 -11.13 5.70 -0.23
C GLU A 52 -10.94 5.75 1.30
N ALA A 53 -9.71 5.96 1.76
CA ALA A 53 -9.36 5.94 3.17
C ALA A 53 -10.08 7.01 4.03
N THR A 54 -10.58 8.09 3.44
CA THR A 54 -11.17 9.23 4.18
C THR A 54 -12.63 9.51 3.82
N SER A 55 -13.24 8.69 2.98
CA SER A 55 -14.63 8.84 2.56
C SER A 55 -15.49 7.68 3.06
N THR A 56 -16.81 7.75 2.80
CA THR A 56 -17.68 6.57 2.97
C THR A 56 -17.41 5.47 1.94
N GLY A 57 -16.47 5.73 1.00
CA GLY A 57 -15.80 4.72 0.19
C GLY A 57 -16.69 3.88 -0.72
N THR A 58 -16.04 2.95 -1.41
CA THR A 58 -16.67 1.82 -2.08
C THR A 58 -16.53 0.53 -1.27
N LEU A 59 -15.57 0.48 -0.35
CA LEU A 59 -15.27 -0.64 0.52
C LEU A 59 -15.98 -0.53 1.86
N THR A 60 -16.35 -1.68 2.42
CA THR A 60 -16.64 -1.80 3.85
C THR A 60 -15.42 -2.38 4.56
N TYR A 61 -14.87 -1.60 5.50
CA TYR A 61 -13.72 -2.00 6.30
C TYR A 61 -14.14 -2.46 7.70
N TYR A 62 -14.03 -3.76 7.94
CA TYR A 62 -14.29 -4.41 9.22
C TYR A 62 -13.04 -4.42 10.11
N CYS A 63 -13.20 -3.95 11.35
CA CYS A 63 -12.11 -3.97 12.34
C CYS A 63 -11.81 -5.38 12.85
N GLN A 64 -12.75 -6.31 12.76
CA GLN A 64 -12.54 -7.66 13.26
C GLN A 64 -13.01 -8.67 12.23
N ALA A 65 -12.22 -9.72 12.10
CA ALA A 65 -12.57 -10.92 11.36
C ALA A 65 -13.71 -11.68 12.02
N GLU A 66 -14.55 -12.27 11.18
CA GLU A 66 -15.55 -13.25 11.56
C GLU A 66 -15.01 -14.67 11.29
N ALA A 67 -15.72 -15.70 11.77
CA ALA A 67 -15.24 -17.08 11.70
C ALA A 67 -15.02 -17.61 10.27
N GLN A 68 -15.70 -17.04 9.28
CA GLN A 68 -15.56 -17.39 7.87
C GLN A 68 -14.36 -16.72 7.18
N ASP A 69 -13.72 -15.74 7.81
CA ASP A 69 -12.60 -15.05 7.22
C ASP A 69 -11.33 -15.90 7.30
N SER A 70 -10.51 -15.84 6.25
CA SER A 70 -9.31 -16.67 6.10
C SER A 70 -8.13 -16.18 6.96
N CYS A 71 -8.41 -15.63 8.13
CA CYS A 71 -7.43 -15.12 9.08
C CYS A 71 -6.70 -16.27 9.80
N GLY A 72 -5.59 -16.73 9.20
CA GLY A 72 -4.72 -17.75 9.78
C GLY A 72 -3.27 -17.28 9.92
N GLY A 73 -2.56 -17.83 10.91
CA GLY A 73 -1.12 -17.58 11.11
C GLY A 73 -0.81 -16.09 11.28
N ASN A 74 0.06 -15.56 10.42
CA ASN A 74 0.56 -14.18 10.47
C ASN A 74 -0.17 -13.23 9.50
N ILE A 75 -1.30 -13.64 8.93
CA ILE A 75 -2.09 -12.77 8.04
C ILE A 75 -2.62 -11.60 8.85
N ALA A 76 -2.26 -10.38 8.44
CA ALA A 76 -2.64 -9.16 9.15
C ALA A 76 -4.03 -8.67 8.72
N ALA A 77 -4.31 -8.62 7.43
CA ALA A 77 -5.60 -8.22 6.91
C ALA A 77 -5.90 -9.00 5.62
N ILE A 78 -7.15 -8.92 5.16
CA ILE A 78 -7.60 -9.58 3.93
C ILE A 78 -8.57 -8.67 3.21
N THR A 79 -8.36 -8.52 1.91
CA THR A 79 -9.33 -7.94 0.98
C THR A 79 -10.04 -9.04 0.22
N TYR A 80 -11.35 -8.90 0.11
CA TYR A 80 -12.21 -9.69 -0.76
C TYR A 80 -12.68 -8.79 -1.91
N PRO A 81 -11.93 -8.75 -3.04
CA PRO A 81 -12.10 -7.69 -4.05
C PRO A 81 -13.49 -7.67 -4.67
N THR A 82 -14.09 -8.84 -4.89
CA THR A 82 -15.43 -8.98 -5.49
C THR A 82 -16.57 -8.65 -4.52
N MET A 83 -16.27 -8.60 -3.21
CA MET A 83 -17.24 -8.27 -2.16
C MET A 83 -17.09 -6.84 -1.64
N ASN A 84 -16.14 -6.06 -2.19
CA ASN A 84 -15.80 -4.71 -1.72
C ASN A 84 -15.62 -4.65 -0.20
N ARG A 85 -14.86 -5.61 0.32
CA ARG A 85 -14.76 -5.87 1.76
C ARG A 85 -13.30 -6.03 2.15
N VAL A 86 -12.91 -5.34 3.21
CA VAL A 86 -11.59 -5.48 3.86
C VAL A 86 -11.83 -5.84 5.31
N VAL A 87 -11.02 -6.74 5.85
CA VAL A 87 -11.09 -7.13 7.26
C VAL A 87 -9.71 -7.21 7.89
N ASN A 88 -9.60 -6.70 9.11
CA ASN A 88 -8.41 -6.92 9.93
C ASN A 88 -8.48 -8.26 10.64
N CYS A 89 -7.37 -9.00 10.57
CA CYS A 89 -7.10 -10.16 11.38
C CYS A 89 -6.36 -9.77 12.67
N GLN A 90 -6.14 -10.74 13.57
CA GLN A 90 -5.49 -10.47 14.87
C GLN A 90 -4.05 -9.95 14.71
N ALA A 91 -3.30 -10.41 13.71
CA ALA A 91 -1.91 -9.98 13.51
C ALA A 91 -1.79 -8.50 13.15
N TYR A 92 -2.80 -7.87 12.52
CA TYR A 92 -2.82 -6.41 12.31
C TYR A 92 -2.62 -5.64 13.61
N TYR A 93 -3.28 -6.08 14.68
CA TYR A 93 -3.21 -5.43 15.99
C TYR A 93 -1.91 -5.70 16.75
N GLN A 94 -1.10 -6.65 16.28
CA GLN A 94 0.23 -6.94 16.79
C GLN A 94 1.31 -6.15 16.04
N THR A 95 1.03 -5.70 14.81
CA THR A 95 1.87 -4.77 14.07
C THR A 95 1.88 -3.40 14.76
N GLN A 96 3.03 -2.73 14.75
CA GLN A 96 3.18 -1.38 15.29
C GLN A 96 2.26 -0.37 14.58
N GLN A 97 1.77 0.63 15.33
CA GLN A 97 0.90 1.68 14.79
C GLN A 97 1.63 2.58 13.79
N VAL A 98 2.89 2.91 14.08
CA VAL A 98 3.76 3.72 13.24
C VAL A 98 5.15 3.11 13.32
N VAL A 99 5.76 2.84 12.17
CA VAL A 99 7.15 2.38 12.07
C VAL A 99 7.95 3.43 11.31
N ASN A 100 9.02 3.93 11.94
CA ASN A 100 9.97 4.87 11.32
C ASN A 100 11.25 4.14 10.90
N GLU A 101 11.11 2.92 10.38
CA GLU A 101 12.20 2.07 9.93
C GLU A 101 11.94 1.62 8.50
N CYS A 102 12.98 1.64 7.67
CA CYS A 102 12.90 1.14 6.31
C CYS A 102 12.67 -0.39 6.32
N GLY A 103 11.90 -0.89 5.36
CA GLY A 103 11.69 -2.33 5.20
C GLY A 103 10.60 -2.95 6.07
N TYR A 104 9.85 -2.15 6.84
CA TYR A 104 8.70 -2.60 7.62
C TYR A 104 7.42 -1.86 7.22
N LEU A 105 6.29 -2.57 7.29
CA LEU A 105 4.96 -2.01 7.10
C LEU A 105 4.27 -1.89 8.47
N ASP A 106 3.79 -0.69 8.78
CA ASP A 106 2.92 -0.48 9.92
C ASP A 106 1.45 -0.75 9.58
N GLN A 107 0.57 -0.60 10.58
CA GLN A 107 -0.86 -0.82 10.41
C GLN A 107 -1.49 -0.01 9.26
N ALA A 108 -1.07 1.23 9.05
CA ALA A 108 -1.60 2.03 7.96
C ALA A 108 -1.06 1.54 6.60
N ALA A 109 0.22 1.19 6.52
CA ALA A 109 0.77 0.61 5.30
C ALA A 109 0.12 -0.73 4.92
N ILE A 110 -0.25 -1.56 5.92
CA ILE A 110 -1.05 -2.78 5.71
C ILE A 110 -2.45 -2.43 5.18
N SER A 111 -3.14 -1.45 5.77
CA SER A 111 -4.43 -1.00 5.24
C SER A 111 -4.34 -0.47 3.80
N LEU A 112 -3.24 0.19 3.45
CA LEU A 112 -2.98 0.68 2.09
C LEU A 112 -2.78 -0.48 1.10
N HIS A 113 -2.03 -1.51 1.49
CA HIS A 113 -1.88 -2.76 0.74
C HIS A 113 -3.26 -3.35 0.41
N GLU A 114 -4.13 -3.49 1.42
CA GLU A 114 -5.48 -4.03 1.22
C GLU A 114 -6.31 -3.21 0.23
N PHE A 115 -6.25 -1.88 0.30
CA PHE A 115 -6.95 -1.03 -0.65
C PHE A 115 -6.41 -1.15 -2.09
N ALA A 116 -5.16 -1.56 -2.29
CA ALA A 116 -4.61 -1.78 -3.64
C ALA A 116 -5.25 -2.99 -4.34
N HIS A 117 -5.66 -4.02 -3.58
CA HIS A 117 -6.39 -5.19 -4.11
C HIS A 117 -7.81 -4.86 -4.57
N ALA A 118 -8.39 -3.78 -4.09
CA ALA A 118 -9.79 -3.46 -4.36
C ALA A 118 -10.00 -2.90 -5.78
N THR A 119 -10.56 -3.72 -6.67
CA THR A 119 -10.94 -3.31 -8.03
C THR A 119 -11.91 -2.13 -8.04
N SER A 120 -12.77 -2.00 -7.03
CA SER A 120 -13.70 -0.87 -6.86
C SER A 120 -13.01 0.44 -6.49
N VAL A 121 -11.83 0.39 -5.89
CA VAL A 121 -10.99 1.56 -5.62
C VAL A 121 -10.23 1.95 -6.90
N TYR A 122 -9.55 1.00 -7.53
CA TYR A 122 -8.88 1.21 -8.81
C TYR A 122 -8.79 -0.11 -9.60
N SER A 123 -9.22 -0.09 -10.85
CA SER A 123 -9.31 -1.30 -11.69
C SER A 123 -8.11 -1.44 -12.64
N PRO A 124 -7.53 -2.65 -12.79
CA PRO A 124 -7.82 -3.85 -11.99
C PRO A 124 -7.24 -3.74 -10.57
N GLY A 125 -7.82 -4.47 -9.61
CA GLY A 125 -7.17 -4.68 -8.31
C GLY A 125 -5.81 -5.35 -8.47
N THR A 126 -4.88 -5.10 -7.55
CA THR A 126 -3.59 -5.81 -7.54
C THR A 126 -3.73 -7.24 -7.04
N GLU A 127 -2.70 -8.04 -7.28
CA GLU A 127 -2.47 -9.36 -6.70
C GLU A 127 -1.38 -9.29 -5.60
N ASP A 128 -1.19 -10.42 -4.92
CA ASP A 128 -0.02 -10.67 -4.07
C ASP A 128 1.04 -11.46 -4.84
N VAL A 129 1.82 -10.74 -5.66
CA VAL A 129 2.89 -11.36 -6.46
C VAL A 129 4.05 -11.79 -5.55
N VAL A 130 4.44 -10.91 -4.61
CA VAL A 130 5.45 -11.15 -3.58
C VAL A 130 5.15 -10.31 -2.35
N TYR A 131 5.63 -10.76 -1.19
CA TYR A 131 5.62 -9.98 0.04
C TYR A 131 7.02 -9.53 0.44
N GLY A 132 7.07 -8.42 1.16
CA GLY A 132 8.31 -7.90 1.76
C GLY A 132 9.14 -7.06 0.81
N LEU A 133 9.90 -6.11 1.39
CA LEU A 133 10.67 -5.13 0.62
C LEU A 133 11.62 -5.78 -0.40
N GLN A 134 12.36 -6.83 0.00
CA GLN A 134 13.30 -7.51 -0.89
C GLN A 134 12.61 -8.15 -2.10
N GLY A 135 11.44 -8.78 -1.90
CA GLY A 135 10.64 -9.31 -2.99
C GLY A 135 10.19 -8.20 -3.95
N VAL A 136 9.62 -7.13 -3.40
CA VAL A 136 9.15 -5.96 -4.16
C VAL A 136 10.26 -5.32 -5.01
N LEU A 137 11.47 -5.22 -4.46
CA LEU A 137 12.62 -4.66 -5.19
C LEU A 137 13.10 -5.57 -6.32
N GLY A 138 12.79 -6.88 -6.28
CA GLY A 138 13.14 -7.84 -7.33
C GLY A 138 12.13 -8.00 -8.47
N LEU A 139 10.95 -7.39 -8.40
CA LEU A 139 9.92 -7.50 -9.44
C LEU A 139 10.31 -6.79 -10.73
N ASP A 140 9.72 -7.19 -11.86
CA ASP A 140 9.69 -6.36 -13.06
C ASP A 140 8.62 -5.25 -12.98
N ASN A 141 8.52 -4.37 -13.99
CA ASN A 141 7.56 -3.27 -13.99
C ASN A 141 6.09 -3.74 -13.94
N ALA A 142 5.73 -4.76 -14.73
CA ALA A 142 4.35 -5.22 -14.82
C ALA A 142 3.93 -5.89 -13.50
N GLN A 143 4.81 -6.74 -12.97
CA GLN A 143 4.64 -7.37 -11.66
C GLN A 143 4.56 -6.34 -10.54
N ALA A 144 5.44 -5.33 -10.53
CA ALA A 144 5.45 -4.30 -9.50
C ALA A 144 4.14 -3.50 -9.47
N LYS A 145 3.60 -3.12 -10.64
CA LYS A 145 2.29 -2.44 -10.74
C LYS A 145 1.11 -3.32 -10.36
N ASN A 146 1.27 -4.63 -10.48
CA ASN A 146 0.27 -5.63 -10.11
C ASN A 146 0.45 -6.18 -8.68
N ASN A 147 1.38 -5.65 -7.87
CA ASN A 147 1.66 -6.15 -6.52
C ASN A 147 1.26 -5.14 -5.45
N ALA A 148 0.38 -5.52 -4.53
CA ALA A 148 -0.12 -4.63 -3.47
C ALA A 148 1.01 -4.06 -2.58
N ASP A 149 1.96 -4.91 -2.20
CA ASP A 149 3.11 -4.53 -1.37
C ASP A 149 4.00 -3.45 -2.03
N SER A 150 4.06 -3.40 -3.37
CA SER A 150 4.81 -2.34 -4.06
C SER A 150 4.27 -0.95 -3.73
N TYR A 151 2.94 -0.80 -3.68
CA TYR A 151 2.29 0.45 -3.33
C TYR A 151 2.46 0.77 -1.85
N ALA A 152 2.36 -0.25 -0.98
CA ALA A 152 2.54 -0.07 0.46
C ALA A 152 3.95 0.38 0.83
N TYR A 153 4.99 -0.28 0.32
CA TYR A 153 6.37 0.12 0.58
C TYR A 153 6.73 1.46 -0.05
N TYR A 154 6.26 1.73 -1.28
CA TYR A 154 6.49 3.02 -1.91
C TYR A 154 5.85 4.17 -1.11
N ALA A 155 4.60 4.01 -0.70
CA ALA A 155 3.89 5.02 0.08
C ALA A 155 4.46 5.18 1.50
N ASN A 156 4.88 4.08 2.13
CA ASN A 156 5.55 4.15 3.42
C ASN A 156 6.87 4.94 3.31
N GLY A 157 7.69 4.65 2.29
CA GLY A 157 8.94 5.37 2.03
C GLY A 157 8.77 6.88 1.84
N MET A 158 7.65 7.31 1.28
CA MET A 158 7.29 8.73 1.11
C MET A 158 6.86 9.44 2.39
N SER A 159 6.46 8.67 3.41
CA SER A 159 6.06 9.21 4.72
C SER A 159 7.21 9.24 5.74
N LEU A 160 8.37 8.65 5.40
CA LEU A 160 9.54 8.64 6.27
C LEU A 160 10.24 10.02 6.27
N PRO A 161 10.88 10.41 7.39
CA PRO A 161 11.80 11.54 7.42
C PRO A 161 12.89 11.41 6.34
N SER A 162 13.33 12.53 5.75
CA SER A 162 14.27 12.54 4.62
C SER A 162 15.56 11.74 4.86
N ILE A 163 16.04 11.66 6.12
CA ILE A 163 17.22 10.87 6.51
C ILE A 163 17.01 9.36 6.30
N LEU A 164 15.80 8.86 6.59
CA LEU A 164 15.43 7.47 6.41
C LEU A 164 15.12 7.16 4.94
N MET A 165 14.62 8.15 4.21
CA MET A 165 14.42 8.03 2.77
C MET A 165 15.73 7.80 2.01
N ILE A 166 16.87 8.31 2.50
CA ILE A 166 18.21 8.03 1.95
C ILE A 166 18.62 6.57 2.18
N LEU A 167 18.24 5.97 3.31
CA LEU A 167 18.56 4.56 3.60
C LEU A 167 17.87 3.61 2.61
N LEU A 168 16.73 3.99 2.04
CA LEU A 168 16.11 3.24 0.94
C LEU A 168 16.99 3.19 -0.33
N TRP A 169 18.10 3.92 -0.41
CA TRP A 169 19.04 3.87 -1.55
C TRP A 169 20.31 3.06 -1.27
N LEU A 170 20.52 2.58 -0.04
CA LEU A 170 21.75 1.90 0.39
C LEU A 170 21.65 0.37 0.39
N ASP A 171 20.51 -0.17 -0.03
CA ASP A 171 20.24 -1.61 -0.23
C ASP A 171 20.41 -2.03 -1.70
#